data_AF-A0A2G9P7T8-F1
#
_entry.id   AF-A0A2G9P7T8-F1
#
_cell.length_a   1.000
_cell.length_b   1.000
_cell.length_c   1.000
_cell.angle_alpha   90.00
_cell.angle_beta   90.00
_cell.angle_gamma   90.00
#
_symmetry.space_group_name_H-M   'P 1'
#
loop_
_entity.id
_entity.type
_entity.pdbx_description
1 polymer ?
#
loop_
_entity_poly.entity_id
_entity_poly.type
_entity_poly.pdbx_seq_one_letter_code
_entity_poly.pdbx_strand_id
1 'polypeptide(L)'
;MTRGKTPIIIDNTNILAWHMKPYAVMALENAYQVIFLEPDTHWKFNVKELTRRNSHGVPREKIQRMKDVYEHNVTFRSVLHAEKQS
;
A
#
# COMPACT_ATOMS: atom_id res chain seq x y z
N MET A 1 22.87 -16.88 -15.57
CA MET A 1 21.63 -16.42 -14.91
C MET A 1 21.91 -15.07 -14.29
N THR A 2 21.18 -14.03 -14.68
CA THR A 2 21.32 -12.69 -14.08
C THR A 2 20.82 -12.75 -12.63
N ARG A 3 21.60 -12.22 -11.70
CA ARG A 3 21.21 -12.11 -10.29
C ARG A 3 19.99 -11.19 -10.20
N GLY A 4 18.92 -11.63 -9.54
CA GLY A 4 17.74 -10.79 -9.25
C GLY A 4 18.13 -9.51 -8.49
N LYS A 5 17.28 -8.48 -8.56
CA LYS A 5 17.49 -7.21 -7.84
C LYS A 5 16.86 -7.30 -6.46
N THR A 6 17.62 -6.99 -5.41
CA THR A 6 17.12 -6.97 -4.03
C THR A 6 17.79 -5.85 -3.23
N PRO A 7 17.04 -5.05 -2.42
CA PRO A 7 15.57 -5.09 -2.28
C PRO A 7 14.85 -4.40 -3.46
N ILE A 8 13.56 -4.71 -3.64
CA ILE A 8 12.63 -3.95 -4.48
C ILE A 8 11.66 -3.22 -3.54
N ILE A 9 11.54 -1.91 -3.69
CA ILE A 9 10.67 -1.06 -2.85
C ILE A 9 9.51 -0.55 -3.69
N ILE A 10 8.29 -0.84 -3.25
CA ILE A 10 7.06 -0.32 -3.85
C ILE A 10 6.53 0.79 -2.94
N ASP A 11 6.88 2.04 -3.26
CA ASP A 11 6.43 3.23 -2.54
C ASP A 11 5.19 3.82 -3.21
N ASN A 12 4.03 3.28 -2.85
CA ASN A 12 2.73 3.74 -3.33
C ASN A 12 1.72 3.70 -2.19
N THR A 13 0.61 4.42 -2.36
CA THR A 13 -0.40 4.63 -1.33
C THR A 13 -1.01 3.32 -0.82
N ASN A 14 -1.24 2.33 -1.71
CA ASN A 14 -1.64 0.96 -1.38
C ASN A 14 -2.69 0.83 -0.24
N ILE A 15 -3.74 1.65 -0.25
CA ILE A 15 -4.71 1.69 0.85
C ILE A 15 -5.71 0.53 0.90
N LEU A 16 -5.74 -0.31 -0.15
CA LEU A 16 -6.63 -1.48 -0.28
C LEU A 16 -5.78 -2.66 -0.72
N ALA A 17 -6.07 -3.86 -0.23
CA ALA A 17 -5.32 -5.07 -0.51
C ALA A 17 -5.25 -5.39 -2.01
N TRP A 18 -6.32 -5.11 -2.77
CA TRP A 18 -6.32 -5.33 -4.21
C TRP A 18 -5.34 -4.41 -4.96
N HIS A 19 -5.02 -3.22 -4.43
CA HIS A 19 -3.95 -2.37 -4.99
C HIS A 19 -2.58 -3.06 -4.92
N MET A 20 -2.36 -3.89 -3.89
CA MET A 20 -1.09 -4.57 -3.64
C MET A 20 -0.96 -5.90 -4.41
N LYS A 21 -2.09 -6.51 -4.80
CA LYS A 21 -2.16 -7.82 -5.48
C LYS A 21 -1.20 -7.98 -6.67
N PRO A 22 -1.09 -7.04 -7.63
CA PRO A 22 -0.17 -7.21 -8.76
C PRO A 22 1.29 -7.34 -8.32
N TYR A 23 1.71 -6.61 -7.27
CA TYR A 23 3.07 -6.72 -6.73
C TYR A 23 3.28 -8.05 -6.00
N ALA A 24 2.29 -8.50 -5.23
CA ALA A 24 2.36 -9.76 -4.50
C ALA A 24 2.42 -10.99 -5.45
N VAL A 25 1.66 -10.96 -6.54
CA VAL A 25 1.72 -12.00 -7.59
C VAL A 25 3.09 -12.04 -8.24
N MET A 26 3.62 -10.88 -8.66
CA MET A 26 4.94 -10.79 -9.27
C MET A 26 6.05 -11.27 -8.32
N ALA A 27 5.94 -10.95 -7.02
CA ALA A 27 6.86 -11.44 -6.01
C ALA A 27 6.80 -12.97 -5.86
N LEU A 28 5.59 -13.55 -5.85
CA LEU A 28 5.40 -15.00 -5.78
C LEU A 28 6.05 -15.73 -6.96
N GLU A 29 5.77 -15.27 -8.18
CA GLU A 29 6.28 -15.85 -9.44
C GLU A 29 7.82 -15.80 -9.53
N ASN A 30 8.44 -14.82 -8.86
CA ASN A 30 9.89 -14.63 -8.86
C ASN A 30 10.55 -15.02 -7.52
N ALA A 31 9.84 -15.77 -6.66
CA ALA A 31 10.33 -16.27 -5.38
C ALA A 31 10.90 -15.18 -4.42
N TYR A 32 10.28 -14.00 -4.40
CA TYR A 32 10.59 -12.95 -3.44
C TYR A 32 9.77 -13.09 -2.16
N GLN A 33 10.40 -12.79 -1.03
CA GLN A 33 9.69 -12.54 0.22
C GLN A 33 9.01 -11.16 0.17
N VAL A 34 7.74 -11.10 0.57
CA VAL A 34 6.98 -9.86 0.68
C VAL A 34 6.87 -9.43 2.13
N ILE A 35 7.20 -8.18 2.41
CA ILE A 35 7.06 -7.54 3.72
C ILE A 35 6.16 -6.32 3.55
N PHE A 36 5.09 -6.24 4.33
CA PHE A 36 4.21 -5.06 4.37
C PHE A 36 4.71 -4.11 5.45
N LEU A 37 4.95 -2.86 5.07
CA LEU A 37 5.41 -1.81 5.98
C LEU A 37 4.43 -0.65 5.94
N GLU A 38 4.05 -0.18 7.12
CA GLU A 38 3.34 1.09 7.28
C GLU A 38 4.30 2.15 7.82
N PRO A 39 4.08 3.44 7.52
CA PRO A 39 4.83 4.50 8.17
C PRO A 39 4.68 4.41 9.70
N ASP A 40 5.79 4.40 10.43
CA ASP A 40 5.79 4.53 11.88
C ASP A 40 5.78 6.01 12.27
N THR A 41 4.64 6.66 12.01
CA THR A 41 4.44 8.05 12.35
C THR A 41 3.14 8.22 13.11
N HIS A 42 3.18 9.04 14.18
CA HIS A 42 1.99 9.33 15.00
C HIS A 42 0.86 10.01 14.20
N TRP A 43 1.16 10.55 13.02
CA TRP A 43 0.21 11.25 12.16
C TRP A 43 -0.28 10.44 10.96
N LYS A 44 0.10 9.17 10.81
CA LYS A 44 -0.24 8.34 9.63
C LYS A 44 -1.74 8.24 9.31
N PHE A 45 -2.61 8.45 10.30
CA PHE A 45 -4.06 8.52 10.13
C PHE A 45 -4.68 9.87 10.52
N ASN A 46 -3.86 10.90 10.73
CA ASN A 46 -4.35 12.25 11.04
C ASN A 46 -4.59 13.01 9.74
N VAL A 47 -5.86 13.13 9.33
CA VAL A 47 -6.25 13.79 8.07
C VAL A 47 -5.72 15.22 7.97
N LYS A 48 -5.71 15.99 9.06
CA LYS A 48 -5.21 17.37 9.05
C LYS A 48 -3.71 17.41 8.73
N GLU A 49 -2.92 16.56 9.38
CA GLU A 49 -1.49 16.46 9.11
C GLU A 49 -1.21 15.90 7.72
N LEU A 50 -1.95 14.89 7.27
CA LEU A 50 -1.84 14.33 5.92
C LEU A 50 -2.14 15.40 4.86
N THR A 51 -3.21 16.18 5.02
CA THR A 51 -3.52 17.30 4.11
C THR A 51 -2.41 18.35 4.14
N ARG A 52 -1.90 18.73 5.31
CA ARG A 52 -0.81 19.73 5.42
C ARG A 52 0.49 19.26 4.78
N ARG A 53 0.79 17.95 4.84
CA ARG A 53 2.06 17.36 4.37
C ARG A 53 2.01 16.85 2.92
N ASN A 54 0.83 16.70 2.32
CA ASN A 54 0.74 16.16 0.97
C ASN A 54 1.31 17.13 -0.08
N SER A 55 2.16 16.62 -0.98
CA SER A 55 2.84 17.38 -2.03
C SER A 55 2.09 17.39 -3.37
N HIS A 56 1.04 16.58 -3.51
CA HIS A 56 0.31 16.38 -4.77
C HIS A 56 -0.99 17.20 -4.85
N GLY A 57 -1.26 18.07 -3.88
CA GLY A 57 -2.48 18.88 -3.85
C GLY A 57 -3.77 18.07 -3.69
N VAL A 58 -3.69 16.88 -3.06
CA VAL A 58 -4.85 16.02 -2.82
C VAL A 58 -5.80 16.73 -1.85
N PRO A 59 -7.08 16.95 -2.24
CA PRO A 59 -8.04 17.62 -1.37
C PRO A 59 -8.28 16.86 -0.06
N ARG A 60 -8.59 17.60 1.02
CA ARG A 60 -8.84 17.04 2.36
C ARG A 60 -9.93 15.98 2.33
N GLU A 61 -11.00 16.20 1.57
CA GLU A 61 -12.15 15.30 1.45
C GLU A 61 -11.78 13.98 0.78
N LYS A 62 -10.78 14.01 -0.12
CA LYS A 62 -10.25 12.81 -0.75
C LYS A 62 -9.34 12.05 0.20
N ILE A 63 -8.47 12.73 0.95
CA ILE A 63 -7.63 12.11 1.99
C ILE A 63 -8.51 11.47 3.07
N GLN A 64 -9.57 12.16 3.51
CA GLN A 64 -10.55 11.63 4.43
C GLN A 64 -11.16 10.32 3.90
N ARG A 65 -11.67 10.31 2.66
CA ARG A 65 -12.20 9.11 2.01
C ARG A 65 -11.17 7.98 1.93
N MET A 66 -9.93 8.29 1.54
CA MET A 66 -8.84 7.31 1.45
C MET A 66 -8.53 6.68 2.82
N LYS A 67 -8.53 7.48 3.89
CA LYS A 67 -8.37 6.99 5.26
C LYS A 67 -9.56 6.11 5.68
N ASP A 68 -10.77 6.52 5.34
CA ASP A 68 -11.98 5.82 5.79
C ASP A 68 -12.12 4.43 5.14
N VAL A 69 -11.57 4.24 3.94
CA VAL A 69 -11.52 2.92 3.27
C VAL A 69 -10.19 2.19 3.46
N TYR A 70 -9.27 2.69 4.28
CA TYR A 70 -7.97 2.07 4.47
C TYR A 70 -8.11 0.67 5.10
N GLU A 71 -7.62 -0.35 4.42
CA GLU A 71 -7.63 -1.72 4.93
C GLU A 71 -6.46 -1.97 5.87
N HIS A 72 -6.78 -2.38 7.11
CA HIS A 72 -5.79 -2.67 8.14
C HIS A 72 -5.39 -4.15 8.16
N ASN A 73 -4.19 -4.43 8.69
CA ASN A 73 -3.71 -5.78 8.98
C ASN A 73 -3.73 -6.72 7.76
N VAL A 74 -3.39 -6.18 6.59
CA VAL A 74 -3.26 -6.99 5.38
C VAL A 74 -2.20 -8.07 5.55
N THR A 75 -2.46 -9.24 4.98
CA THR A 75 -1.52 -10.35 4.93
C THR A 75 -1.25 -10.71 3.48
N PHE A 76 -0.15 -11.41 3.21
CA PHE A 76 0.13 -11.90 1.86
C PHE A 76 -1.05 -12.73 1.32
N ARG A 77 -1.66 -13.58 2.16
CA ARG A 77 -2.84 -14.37 1.79
C ARG A 77 -4.04 -13.49 1.46
N SER A 78 -4.38 -12.49 2.29
CA SER A 78 -5.53 -11.63 2.02
C SER A 78 -5.34 -10.81 0.73
N VAL A 79 -4.12 -10.35 0.46
CA VAL A 79 -3.77 -9.62 -0.77
C VAL A 79 -3.92 -10.50 -2.02
N LEU A 80 -3.47 -11.76 -1.98
CA LEU A 80 -3.61 -12.66 -3.13
C LEU A 80 -5.06 -12.97 -3.50
N HIS A 81 -5.98 -12.95 -2.52
CA HIS A 81 -7.41 -13.23 -2.73
C HIS A 81 -8.26 -11.96 -2.86
N ALA A 82 -7.65 -10.77 -2.78
CA ALA A 82 -8.37 -9.52 -2.89
C ALA A 82 -8.88 -9.31 -4.33
N GLU A 83 -10.10 -8.81 -4.47
CA GLU A 83 -10.67 -8.44 -5.76
C GLU A 83 -11.03 -6.97 -5.77
N LYS A 84 -10.89 -6.33 -6.93
CA LYS A 84 -11.37 -4.97 -7.11
C LYS A 84 -12.89 -5.02 -7.12
N GLN A 85 -13.53 -4.31 -6.19
CA GLN A 85 -14.98 -4.15 -6.20
C GLN A 85 -15.36 -3.32 -7.43
N SER A 86 -16.23 -3.89 -8.27
CA SER A 86 -16.75 -3.29 -9.50
C SER A 86 -17.71 -2.13 -9.24
#